data_AF-A0A3N9UPG4-F1
#
_entry.id   AF-A0A3N9UPG4-F1
#
_cell.length_a   1.000
_cell.length_b   1.000
_cell.length_c   1.000
_cell.angle_alpha   90.00
_cell.angle_beta   90.00
_cell.angle_gamma   90.00
#
_symmetry.space_group_name_H-M   'P 1'
#
loop_
_entity.id
_entity.type
_entity.pdbx_description
1 polymer ?
#
loop_
_entity_poly.entity_id
_entity_poly.type
_entity_poly.pdbx_seq_one_letter_code
_entity_poly.pdbx_strand_id
1 'polypeptide(L)'
;MWKAEDSLDLYGIENWGNGYFSVNDKGNIIIFPNKDRTQSVDVMDLIEEIERSKDLEFPVLLRFPQMLEDRINEITGAFLGAIDEFSYKGTYQPIFPMKVNQRKEVIEYIIKYGAKYHIGLEVGTKAELLAALSLGLPRDAPLICNGYKDEDYLRLALSIHNVNNIIIVVDLFEEIFDILKYAAEMGIVPRVGMRVKLFARGSGRWVESGGEAAKFGLSTSEALELMKILREKGLIDSLKMIHFHIGSQITDIRTIKNAMNEAARIYAKVRKMTGIEYLNVGGGLSVDYNGSNTATPSSANYTLQEYANDVVYTVQKICEDEDVPCPTIVSESGRAIAAYHSMLIFKVIGRKNAKDSLLRTPKEEDPIQIDDLCSAFKEIDIDNYKEHYHDALQYRD
;
A
#
# COMPACT_ATOMS: atom_id res chain seq x y z
N MET A 1 7.42 -12.79 -37.47
CA MET A 1 5.96 -12.87 -37.21
C MET A 1 5.80 -12.73 -35.72
N TRP A 2 5.03 -11.75 -35.26
CA TRP A 2 4.80 -11.49 -33.84
C TRP A 2 3.96 -12.62 -33.22
N LYS A 3 4.37 -13.16 -32.08
CA LYS A 3 3.69 -14.24 -31.35
C LYS A 3 3.16 -13.74 -29.99
N ALA A 4 2.36 -14.57 -29.31
CA ALA A 4 1.86 -14.25 -27.98
C ALA A 4 3.01 -14.08 -26.96
N GLU A 5 4.08 -14.85 -27.10
CA GLU A 5 5.28 -14.74 -26.26
C GLU A 5 5.97 -13.38 -26.43
N ASP A 6 6.04 -12.86 -27.66
CA ASP A 6 6.61 -11.53 -27.91
C ASP A 6 5.81 -10.43 -27.19
N SER A 7 4.47 -10.58 -27.10
CA SER A 7 3.62 -9.68 -26.30
C SER A 7 3.85 -9.81 -24.80
N LEU A 8 3.98 -11.05 -24.29
CA LEU A 8 4.26 -11.30 -22.87
C LEU A 8 5.56 -10.62 -22.45
N ASP A 9 6.60 -10.74 -23.27
CA ASP A 9 7.91 -10.13 -23.03
C ASP A 9 7.85 -8.60 -23.15
N LEU A 10 7.22 -8.06 -24.20
CA LEU A 10 7.11 -6.62 -24.41
C LEU A 10 6.34 -5.91 -23.28
N TYR A 11 5.22 -6.51 -22.83
CA TYR A 11 4.37 -5.93 -21.79
C TYR A 11 4.74 -6.36 -20.36
N GLY A 12 5.67 -7.30 -20.22
CA GLY A 12 6.19 -7.77 -18.93
C GLY A 12 5.12 -8.33 -18.00
N ILE A 13 4.05 -8.93 -18.54
CA ILE A 13 2.87 -9.34 -17.76
C ILE A 13 3.23 -10.33 -16.65
N GLU A 14 4.13 -11.28 -16.91
CA GLU A 14 4.57 -12.22 -15.87
C GLU A 14 5.39 -11.55 -14.75
N ASN A 15 6.01 -10.40 -15.03
CA ASN A 15 6.85 -9.70 -14.06
C ASN A 15 6.02 -8.93 -13.02
N TRP A 16 5.02 -8.16 -13.47
CA TRP A 16 4.13 -7.38 -12.57
C TRP A 16 2.84 -8.12 -12.22
N GLY A 17 2.44 -9.12 -13.02
CA GLY A 17 1.14 -9.78 -12.91
C GLY A 17 1.00 -10.68 -11.70
N ASN A 18 2.10 -10.96 -10.98
CA ASN A 18 2.14 -11.73 -9.73
C ASN A 18 1.43 -13.09 -9.85
N GLY A 19 1.44 -13.71 -11.03
CA GLY A 19 0.73 -14.96 -11.33
C GLY A 19 -0.79 -14.84 -11.49
N TYR A 20 -1.38 -13.66 -11.31
CA TYR A 20 -2.81 -13.41 -11.53
C TYR A 20 -3.17 -13.13 -12.99
N PHE A 21 -2.22 -12.61 -13.78
CA PHE A 21 -2.45 -12.18 -15.16
C PHE A 21 -1.48 -12.88 -16.09
N SER A 22 -1.94 -13.22 -17.29
CA SER A 22 -1.11 -13.75 -18.38
C SER A 22 -1.81 -13.51 -19.73
N VAL A 23 -1.32 -14.15 -20.78
CA VAL A 23 -1.89 -14.10 -22.14
C VAL A 23 -2.08 -15.52 -22.65
N ASN A 24 -3.23 -15.81 -23.25
CA ASN A 24 -3.48 -17.11 -23.89
C ASN A 24 -3.00 -17.17 -25.34
N ASP A 25 -3.11 -18.33 -25.97
CA ASP A 25 -2.70 -18.56 -27.37
C ASP A 25 -3.45 -17.70 -28.40
N LYS A 26 -4.58 -17.09 -28.03
CA LYS A 26 -5.33 -16.15 -28.87
C LYS A 26 -4.79 -14.71 -28.78
N GLY A 27 -3.86 -14.45 -27.87
CA GLY A 27 -3.38 -13.10 -27.56
C GLY A 27 -4.26 -12.32 -26.59
N ASN A 28 -5.25 -12.97 -25.96
CA ASN A 28 -6.14 -12.32 -24.99
C ASN A 28 -5.52 -12.34 -23.60
N ILE A 29 -5.78 -11.30 -22.80
CA ILE A 29 -5.45 -11.29 -21.38
C ILE A 29 -6.32 -12.34 -20.68
N ILE A 30 -5.68 -13.17 -19.86
CA ILE A 30 -6.34 -14.13 -18.98
C ILE A 30 -6.05 -13.81 -17.52
N ILE A 31 -7.03 -14.09 -16.67
CA ILE A 31 -6.99 -13.86 -15.23
C ILE A 31 -7.02 -15.21 -14.52
N PHE A 32 -6.13 -15.42 -13.55
CA PHE A 32 -6.11 -16.55 -12.61
C PHE A 32 -6.44 -16.02 -11.21
N PRO A 33 -7.72 -15.92 -10.79
CA PRO A 33 -8.09 -15.24 -9.56
C PRO A 33 -7.43 -15.80 -8.28
N ASN A 34 -7.09 -17.09 -8.29
CA ASN A 34 -6.44 -17.82 -7.21
C ASN A 34 -5.01 -18.31 -7.57
N LYS A 35 -4.40 -17.80 -8.65
CA LYS A 35 -3.14 -18.32 -9.25
C LYS A 35 -3.15 -19.80 -9.69
N ASP A 36 -4.27 -20.49 -9.58
CA ASP A 36 -4.46 -21.83 -10.13
C ASP A 36 -4.54 -21.77 -11.67
N ARG A 37 -3.51 -22.31 -12.34
CA ARG A 37 -3.41 -22.29 -13.80
C ARG A 37 -4.48 -23.14 -14.51
N THR A 38 -5.25 -23.95 -13.77
CA THR A 38 -6.41 -24.69 -14.30
C THR A 38 -7.71 -23.88 -14.27
N GLN A 39 -7.74 -22.77 -13.52
CA GLN A 39 -8.91 -21.91 -13.35
C GLN A 39 -8.60 -20.51 -13.89
N SER A 40 -8.89 -20.29 -15.18
CA SER A 40 -8.68 -19.01 -15.84
C SER A 40 -9.97 -18.40 -16.35
N VAL A 41 -10.00 -17.07 -16.43
CA VAL A 41 -11.05 -16.29 -17.10
C VAL A 41 -10.41 -15.49 -18.23
N ASP A 42 -10.90 -15.67 -19.46
CA ASP A 42 -10.52 -14.84 -20.60
C ASP A 42 -11.23 -13.49 -20.51
N VAL A 43 -10.47 -12.39 -20.51
CA VAL A 43 -11.02 -11.04 -20.39
C VAL A 43 -11.91 -10.69 -21.58
N MET A 44 -11.62 -11.23 -22.78
CA MET A 44 -12.47 -11.00 -23.95
C MET A 44 -13.82 -11.69 -23.82
N ASP A 45 -13.88 -12.88 -23.23
CA ASP A 45 -15.15 -13.57 -22.96
C ASP A 45 -16.01 -12.75 -21.99
N LEU A 46 -15.40 -12.16 -20.95
CA LEU A 46 -16.10 -11.24 -20.03
C LEU A 46 -16.61 -9.98 -20.75
N ILE A 47 -15.81 -9.40 -21.66
CA ILE A 47 -16.21 -8.23 -22.44
C ILE A 47 -17.42 -8.58 -23.30
N GLU A 48 -17.42 -9.72 -23.99
CA GLU A 48 -18.55 -10.18 -24.80
C GLU A 48 -19.82 -10.40 -23.95
N GLU A 49 -19.69 -10.96 -22.74
CA GLU A 49 -20.82 -11.11 -21.82
C GLU A 49 -21.38 -9.76 -21.38
N ILE A 50 -20.53 -8.78 -21.09
CA ILE A 50 -20.94 -7.42 -20.72
C ILE A 50 -21.63 -6.72 -21.89
N GLU A 51 -21.14 -6.88 -23.12
CA GLU A 51 -21.79 -6.30 -24.31
C GLU A 51 -23.16 -6.92 -24.62
N ARG A 52 -23.38 -8.19 -24.24
CA ARG A 52 -24.69 -8.85 -24.35
C ARG A 52 -25.64 -8.45 -23.22
N SER A 53 -25.11 -7.94 -22.11
CA SER A 53 -25.91 -7.41 -21.00
C SER A 53 -26.63 -6.13 -21.43
N LYS A 54 -27.86 -5.95 -20.94
CA LYS A 54 -28.60 -4.68 -21.08
C LYS A 54 -28.37 -3.73 -19.91
N ASP A 55 -27.73 -4.21 -18.85
CA ASP A 55 -27.63 -3.51 -17.56
C ASP A 55 -26.24 -2.91 -17.33
N LEU A 56 -25.27 -3.22 -18.18
CA LEU A 56 -23.88 -2.81 -18.03
C LEU A 56 -23.38 -2.10 -19.29
N GLU A 57 -22.73 -0.97 -19.09
CA GLU A 57 -22.05 -0.21 -20.14
C GLU A 57 -20.60 0.06 -19.72
N PHE A 58 -19.71 0.20 -20.70
CA PHE A 58 -18.33 0.59 -20.46
C PHE A 58 -18.23 2.10 -20.16
N PRO A 59 -17.33 2.56 -19.28
CA PRO A 59 -16.29 1.79 -18.59
C PRO A 59 -16.81 0.94 -17.42
N VAL A 60 -16.22 -0.25 -17.25
CA VAL A 60 -16.54 -1.17 -16.14
C VAL A 60 -15.34 -1.39 -15.24
N LEU A 61 -15.56 -1.49 -13.93
CA LEU A 61 -14.54 -1.86 -12.96
C LEU A 61 -14.85 -3.26 -12.41
N LEU A 62 -14.09 -4.26 -12.85
CA LEU A 62 -14.19 -5.63 -12.36
C LEU A 62 -13.45 -5.76 -11.04
N ARG A 63 -13.98 -6.59 -10.14
CA ARG A 63 -13.32 -6.97 -8.88
C ARG A 63 -13.25 -8.48 -8.74
N PHE A 64 -12.11 -8.96 -8.26
CA PHE A 64 -11.80 -10.38 -8.06
C PHE A 64 -11.49 -10.62 -6.57
N PRO A 65 -12.51 -10.88 -5.73
CA PRO A 65 -12.33 -11.07 -4.29
C PRO A 65 -11.34 -12.18 -3.94
N GLN A 66 -11.25 -13.22 -4.77
CA GLN A 66 -10.25 -14.30 -4.73
C GLN A 66 -8.81 -13.78 -4.61
N MET A 67 -8.48 -12.69 -5.31
CA MET A 67 -7.13 -12.12 -5.23
C MET A 67 -6.89 -11.44 -3.87
N LEU A 68 -7.93 -10.91 -3.21
CA LEU A 68 -7.80 -10.41 -1.84
C LEU A 68 -7.49 -11.56 -0.88
N GLU A 69 -8.15 -12.71 -1.05
CA GLU A 69 -7.89 -13.91 -0.25
C GLU A 69 -6.44 -14.36 -0.36
N ASP A 70 -5.98 -14.51 -1.59
CA ASP A 70 -4.63 -14.95 -1.89
C ASP A 70 -3.60 -13.97 -1.33
N ARG A 71 -3.78 -12.65 -1.53
CA ARG A 71 -2.88 -11.64 -0.94
C ARG A 71 -2.88 -11.65 0.58
N ILE A 72 -4.03 -11.87 1.24
CA ILE A 72 -4.08 -12.02 2.71
C ILE A 72 -3.28 -13.27 3.13
N ASN A 73 -3.42 -14.40 2.42
CA ASN A 73 -2.66 -15.62 2.70
C ASN A 73 -1.16 -15.44 2.47
N GLU A 74 -0.75 -14.82 1.37
CA GLU A 74 0.66 -14.63 1.03
C GLU A 74 1.36 -13.73 2.05
N ILE A 75 0.75 -12.60 2.43
CA ILE A 75 1.33 -11.69 3.41
C ILE A 75 1.39 -12.35 4.78
N THR A 76 0.29 -12.96 5.23
CA THR A 76 0.27 -13.64 6.53
C THR A 76 1.23 -14.83 6.56
N GLY A 77 1.25 -15.62 5.48
CA GLY A 77 2.13 -16.77 5.31
C GLY A 77 3.60 -16.39 5.32
N ALA A 78 3.99 -15.28 4.70
CA ALA A 78 5.37 -14.80 4.73
C ALA A 78 5.83 -14.45 6.15
N PHE A 79 5.00 -13.77 6.94
CA PHE A 79 5.29 -13.48 8.34
C PHE A 79 5.29 -14.73 9.22
N LEU A 80 4.35 -15.66 9.02
CA LEU A 80 4.33 -16.93 9.76
C LEU A 80 5.56 -17.80 9.44
N GLY A 81 5.97 -17.84 8.17
CA GLY A 81 7.20 -18.50 7.74
C GLY A 81 8.44 -17.88 8.38
N ALA A 82 8.53 -16.55 8.40
CA ALA A 82 9.62 -15.85 9.09
C ALA A 82 9.62 -16.11 10.60
N ILE A 83 8.44 -16.14 11.24
CA ILE A 83 8.29 -16.45 12.67
C ILE A 83 8.82 -17.86 12.98
N ASP A 84 8.46 -18.84 12.16
CA ASP A 84 8.94 -20.22 12.30
C ASP A 84 10.45 -20.32 12.06
N GLU A 85 10.94 -19.75 10.96
CA GLU A 85 12.36 -19.73 10.56
C GLU A 85 13.26 -19.17 11.66
N PHE A 86 12.88 -18.04 12.26
CA PHE A 86 13.67 -17.39 13.30
C PHE A 86 13.29 -17.85 14.72
N SER A 87 12.30 -18.72 14.88
CA SER A 87 11.78 -19.14 16.19
C SER A 87 11.30 -17.97 17.07
N TYR A 88 10.72 -16.96 16.41
CA TYR A 88 10.23 -15.73 17.04
C TYR A 88 9.18 -16.04 18.11
N LYS A 89 9.27 -15.35 19.26
CA LYS A 89 8.42 -15.65 20.44
C LYS A 89 7.12 -14.86 20.50
N GLY A 90 6.96 -13.85 19.66
CA GLY A 90 5.70 -13.12 19.51
C GLY A 90 4.81 -13.72 18.42
N THR A 91 3.77 -12.99 18.04
CA THR A 91 2.85 -13.37 16.96
C THR A 91 2.82 -12.31 15.87
N TYR A 92 2.13 -12.59 14.77
CA TYR A 92 1.85 -11.63 13.70
C TYR A 92 0.36 -11.36 13.60
N GLN A 93 0.00 -10.09 13.42
CA GLN A 93 -1.37 -9.62 13.33
C GLN A 93 -1.54 -8.72 12.09
N PRO A 94 -2.20 -9.21 11.03
CA PRO A 94 -2.49 -8.38 9.86
C PRO A 94 -3.60 -7.36 10.18
N ILE A 95 -3.46 -6.15 9.66
CA ILE A 95 -4.46 -5.07 9.76
C ILE A 95 -4.70 -4.49 8.37
N PHE A 96 -5.96 -4.26 8.01
CA PHE A 96 -6.31 -3.56 6.78
C PHE A 96 -6.63 -2.08 7.05
N PRO A 97 -5.82 -1.12 6.54
CA PRO A 97 -6.11 0.30 6.66
C PRO A 97 -7.20 0.73 5.69
N MET A 98 -8.34 1.19 6.20
CA MET A 98 -9.52 1.53 5.41
C MET A 98 -9.25 2.62 4.36
N LYS A 99 -8.30 3.51 4.62
CA LYS A 99 -7.88 4.58 3.69
C LYS A 99 -7.51 4.08 2.29
N VAL A 100 -7.11 2.81 2.16
CA VAL A 100 -6.71 2.21 0.89
C VAL A 100 -7.92 1.92 0.00
N ASN A 101 -9.02 1.41 0.58
CA ASN A 101 -10.26 1.13 -0.14
C ASN A 101 -11.43 0.96 0.84
N GLN A 102 -12.28 1.98 0.97
CA GLN A 102 -13.41 2.00 1.92
C GLN A 102 -14.69 1.33 1.38
N ARG A 103 -14.63 0.67 0.21
CA ARG A 103 -15.82 0.04 -0.38
C ARG A 103 -16.34 -1.08 0.52
N LYS A 104 -17.62 -1.01 0.88
CA LYS A 104 -18.29 -1.96 1.76
C LYS A 104 -17.99 -3.41 1.35
N GLU A 105 -18.20 -3.72 0.07
CA GLU A 105 -18.02 -5.05 -0.49
C GLU A 105 -16.57 -5.56 -0.37
N VAL A 106 -15.58 -4.67 -0.42
CA VAL A 106 -14.16 -5.04 -0.26
C VAL A 106 -13.85 -5.29 1.22
N ILE A 107 -14.29 -4.39 2.11
CA ILE A 107 -14.02 -4.50 3.54
C ILE A 107 -14.74 -5.70 4.16
N GLU A 108 -16.03 -5.91 3.86
CA GLU A 108 -16.78 -7.08 4.35
C GLU A 108 -16.11 -8.38 3.92
N TYR A 109 -15.59 -8.44 2.70
CA TYR A 109 -14.89 -9.60 2.20
C TYR A 109 -13.56 -9.84 2.93
N ILE A 110 -12.76 -8.78 3.12
CA ILE A 110 -11.50 -8.84 3.88
C ILE A 110 -11.75 -9.30 5.31
N ILE A 111 -12.75 -8.74 6.00
CA ILE A 111 -13.13 -9.14 7.36
C ILE A 111 -13.54 -10.61 7.38
N LYS A 112 -14.47 -11.01 6.50
CA LYS A 112 -15.00 -12.37 6.47
C LYS A 112 -13.91 -13.40 6.21
N TYR A 113 -13.07 -13.17 5.21
CA TYR A 113 -12.01 -14.11 4.85
C TYR A 113 -10.85 -14.11 5.85
N GLY A 114 -10.42 -12.91 6.26
CA GLY A 114 -9.28 -12.74 7.16
C GLY A 114 -9.59 -13.02 8.63
N ALA A 115 -10.84 -13.33 9.00
CA ALA A 115 -11.22 -13.71 10.36
C ALA A 115 -10.39 -14.90 10.90
N LYS A 116 -10.00 -15.85 10.04
CA LYS A 116 -9.10 -16.97 10.41
C LYS A 116 -7.69 -16.53 10.86
N TYR A 117 -7.30 -15.32 10.51
CA TYR A 117 -6.05 -14.68 10.93
C TYR A 117 -6.29 -13.51 11.90
N HIS A 118 -7.52 -13.42 12.46
CA HIS A 118 -7.97 -12.32 13.30
C HIS A 118 -7.74 -10.93 12.68
N ILE A 119 -7.83 -10.79 11.35
CA ILE A 119 -7.50 -9.52 10.68
C ILE A 119 -8.26 -8.35 11.31
N GLY A 120 -7.53 -7.29 11.66
CA GLY A 120 -8.12 -6.07 12.22
C GLY A 120 -8.28 -4.98 11.16
N LEU A 121 -8.81 -3.84 11.59
CA LEU A 121 -8.92 -2.64 10.76
C LEU A 121 -8.14 -1.48 11.35
N GLU A 122 -7.63 -0.62 10.47
CA GLU A 122 -7.13 0.69 10.82
C GLU A 122 -8.03 1.77 10.22
N VAL A 123 -8.33 2.79 11.02
CA VAL A 123 -9.16 3.94 10.65
C VAL A 123 -8.40 5.22 10.93
N GLY A 124 -8.37 6.12 9.95
CA GLY A 124 -7.67 7.40 10.02
C GLY A 124 -8.58 8.59 10.28
N THR A 125 -9.90 8.39 10.31
CA THR A 125 -10.90 9.46 10.52
C THR A 125 -12.12 8.97 11.30
N LYS A 126 -12.88 9.91 11.89
CA LYS A 126 -14.18 9.63 12.52
C LYS A 126 -15.16 8.94 11.57
N ALA A 127 -15.16 9.32 10.29
CA ALA A 127 -16.03 8.71 9.27
C ALA A 127 -15.64 7.25 8.98
N GLU A 128 -14.34 6.95 8.91
CA GLU A 128 -13.86 5.58 8.77
C GLU A 128 -14.15 4.75 10.02
N LEU A 129 -14.04 5.32 11.22
CA LEU A 129 -14.46 4.64 12.45
C LEU A 129 -15.95 4.27 12.41
N LEU A 130 -16.83 5.22 12.07
CA LEU A 130 -18.27 4.96 11.93
C LEU A 130 -18.55 3.87 10.88
N ALA A 131 -17.85 3.92 9.74
CA ALA A 131 -17.95 2.89 8.71
C ALA A 131 -17.51 1.52 9.25
N ALA A 132 -16.33 1.41 9.89
CA ALA A 132 -15.82 0.17 10.46
C ALA A 132 -16.80 -0.50 11.43
N LEU A 133 -17.48 0.29 12.28
CA LEU A 133 -18.46 -0.22 13.24
C LEU A 133 -19.70 -0.84 12.58
N SER A 134 -20.00 -0.44 11.34
CA SER A 134 -21.12 -0.99 10.57
C SER A 134 -20.77 -2.29 9.80
N LEU A 135 -19.50 -2.68 9.73
CA LEU A 135 -19.00 -3.73 8.82
C LEU A 135 -18.74 -5.07 9.50
N GLY A 136 -19.16 -5.22 10.77
CA GLY A 136 -19.17 -6.51 11.46
C GLY A 136 -17.79 -7.05 11.84
N LEU A 137 -16.81 -6.17 12.12
CA LEU A 137 -15.50 -6.57 12.61
C LEU A 137 -15.64 -7.40 13.91
N PRO A 138 -15.01 -8.58 14.02
CA PRO A 138 -15.01 -9.36 15.25
C PRO A 138 -14.54 -8.54 16.46
N ARG A 139 -15.11 -8.81 17.64
CA ARG A 139 -14.87 -8.00 18.84
C ARG A 139 -13.42 -8.07 19.33
N ASP A 140 -12.78 -9.21 19.14
CA ASP A 140 -11.40 -9.50 19.51
C ASP A 140 -10.37 -8.97 18.49
N ALA A 141 -10.80 -8.78 17.23
CA ALA A 141 -9.95 -8.22 16.19
C ALA A 141 -9.58 -6.75 16.50
N PRO A 142 -8.30 -6.36 16.38
CA PRO A 142 -7.89 -5.00 16.68
C PRO A 142 -8.55 -3.96 15.77
N LEU A 143 -8.99 -2.85 16.37
CA LEU A 143 -9.43 -1.65 15.67
C LEU A 143 -8.50 -0.49 16.05
N ILE A 144 -7.62 -0.11 15.13
CA ILE A 144 -6.57 0.88 15.37
C ILE A 144 -7.05 2.25 14.89
N CYS A 145 -7.06 3.24 15.79
CA CYS A 145 -7.50 4.59 15.49
C CYS A 145 -6.30 5.54 15.36
N ASN A 146 -6.01 5.95 14.12
CA ASN A 146 -5.02 6.98 13.79
C ASN A 146 -5.70 8.28 13.31
N GLY A 147 -4.87 9.25 12.95
CA GLY A 147 -5.26 10.50 12.29
C GLY A 147 -5.60 11.60 13.29
N TYR A 148 -6.23 12.67 12.82
CA TYR A 148 -6.64 13.77 13.69
C TYR A 148 -7.92 13.39 14.45
N LYS A 149 -7.89 13.52 15.79
CA LYS A 149 -9.00 13.08 16.66
C LYS A 149 -9.61 14.28 17.39
N ASP A 150 -10.83 14.65 16.99
CA ASP A 150 -11.65 15.61 17.72
C ASP A 150 -12.37 14.96 18.91
N GLU A 151 -13.07 15.75 19.72
CA GLU A 151 -13.85 15.26 20.87
C GLU A 151 -14.83 14.15 20.48
N ASP A 152 -15.56 14.32 19.38
CA ASP A 152 -16.52 13.33 18.91
C ASP A 152 -15.85 12.00 18.55
N TYR A 153 -14.70 12.04 17.86
CA TYR A 153 -13.94 10.84 17.52
C TYR A 153 -13.48 10.15 18.81
N LEU A 154 -12.83 10.88 19.72
CA LEU A 154 -12.34 10.29 20.98
C LEU A 154 -13.48 9.69 21.82
N ARG A 155 -14.59 10.41 21.99
CA ARG A 155 -15.75 9.90 22.73
C ARG A 155 -16.37 8.67 22.06
N LEU A 156 -16.48 8.67 20.73
CA LEU A 156 -16.97 7.50 20.00
C LEU A 156 -16.04 6.30 20.21
N ALA A 157 -14.74 6.48 20.03
CA ALA A 157 -13.72 5.46 20.22
C ALA A 157 -13.73 4.88 21.65
N LEU A 158 -13.84 5.74 22.66
CA LEU A 158 -13.94 5.33 24.06
C LEU A 158 -15.26 4.60 24.35
N SER A 159 -16.39 5.03 23.77
CA SER A 159 -17.72 4.44 24.04
C SER A 159 -17.82 2.97 23.65
N ILE A 160 -17.01 2.53 22.68
CA ILE A 160 -16.98 1.14 22.18
C ILE A 160 -15.83 0.32 22.77
N HIS A 161 -15.07 0.85 23.74
CA HIS A 161 -13.87 0.22 24.29
C HIS A 161 -14.10 -1.19 24.86
N ASN A 162 -15.29 -1.43 25.41
CA ASN A 162 -15.71 -2.71 25.97
C ASN A 162 -16.35 -3.66 24.93
N VAL A 163 -16.61 -3.16 23.73
CA VAL A 163 -17.24 -3.91 22.64
C VAL A 163 -16.19 -4.41 21.66
N ASN A 164 -15.19 -3.59 21.35
CA ASN A 164 -14.12 -3.90 20.41
C ASN A 164 -12.75 -3.76 21.06
N ASN A 165 -11.78 -4.51 20.53
CA ASN A 165 -10.37 -4.35 20.83
C ASN A 165 -9.80 -3.07 20.18
N ILE A 166 -10.29 -1.91 20.63
CA ILE A 166 -9.89 -0.60 20.13
C ILE A 166 -8.57 -0.16 20.76
N ILE A 167 -7.68 0.40 19.94
CA ILE A 167 -6.44 1.04 20.36
C ILE A 167 -6.41 2.45 19.76
N ILE A 168 -6.43 3.46 20.64
CA ILE A 168 -6.37 4.87 20.23
C ILE A 168 -4.90 5.27 20.15
N VAL A 169 -4.37 5.46 18.95
CA VAL A 169 -2.97 5.85 18.75
C VAL A 169 -2.83 7.35 18.92
N VAL A 170 -1.99 7.80 19.84
CA VAL A 170 -1.67 9.21 20.04
C VAL A 170 -0.76 9.68 18.90
N ASP A 171 -1.31 10.52 18.03
CA ASP A 171 -0.60 11.10 16.87
C ASP A 171 -0.07 12.50 17.18
N LEU A 172 -0.72 13.25 18.08
CA LEU A 172 -0.31 14.56 18.58
C LEU A 172 -0.25 14.51 20.11
N PHE A 173 0.76 15.15 20.71
CA PHE A 173 1.01 15.05 22.14
C PHE A 173 -0.21 15.48 22.97
N GLU A 174 -0.90 16.53 22.54
CA GLU A 174 -2.07 17.10 23.21
C GLU A 174 -3.25 16.12 23.33
N GLU A 175 -3.38 15.15 22.40
CA GLU A 175 -4.47 14.16 22.42
C GLU A 175 -4.47 13.34 23.71
N ILE A 176 -3.33 13.15 24.39
CA ILE A 176 -3.28 12.38 25.63
C ILE A 176 -4.13 13.02 26.74
N PHE A 177 -4.18 14.35 26.82
CA PHE A 177 -4.94 15.04 27.85
C PHE A 177 -6.45 14.86 27.63
N ASP A 178 -6.88 14.95 26.37
CA ASP A 178 -8.27 14.76 25.97
C ASP A 178 -8.71 13.31 26.15
N ILE A 179 -7.89 12.33 25.72
CA ILE A 179 -8.15 10.91 25.92
C ILE A 179 -8.35 10.61 27.42
N LEU A 180 -7.44 11.08 28.29
CA LEU A 180 -7.52 10.83 29.72
C LEU A 180 -8.71 11.53 30.38
N LYS A 181 -9.02 12.76 29.96
CA LYS A 181 -10.19 13.52 30.44
C LYS A 181 -11.48 12.77 30.11
N TYR A 182 -11.71 12.46 28.84
CA TYR A 182 -12.94 11.83 28.40
C TYR A 182 -13.07 10.39 28.91
N ALA A 183 -11.97 9.65 28.99
CA ALA A 183 -11.97 8.31 29.58
C ALA A 183 -12.36 8.34 31.07
N ALA A 184 -11.86 9.32 31.83
CA ALA A 184 -12.24 9.51 33.24
C ALA A 184 -13.72 9.89 33.40
N GLU A 185 -14.25 10.79 32.56
CA GLU A 185 -15.67 11.14 32.53
C GLU A 185 -16.57 9.91 32.26
N MET A 186 -16.08 8.97 31.45
CA MET A 186 -16.80 7.75 31.07
C MET A 186 -16.51 6.54 31.98
N GLY A 187 -15.60 6.67 32.95
CA GLY A 187 -15.20 5.56 33.83
C GLY A 187 -14.46 4.42 33.11
N ILE A 188 -13.69 4.74 32.06
CA ILE A 188 -12.99 3.78 31.19
C ILE A 188 -11.48 3.88 31.40
N VAL A 189 -10.79 2.74 31.44
CA VAL A 189 -9.34 2.69 31.28
C VAL A 189 -9.05 2.52 29.78
N PRO A 190 -8.53 3.52 29.07
CA PRO A 190 -8.36 3.43 27.63
C PRO A 190 -7.26 2.42 27.28
N ARG A 191 -7.26 1.93 26.03
CA ARG A 191 -6.12 1.26 25.40
C ARG A 191 -5.52 2.28 24.44
N VAL A 192 -4.30 2.71 24.72
CA VAL A 192 -3.59 3.74 23.95
C VAL A 192 -2.38 3.17 23.25
N GLY A 193 -2.15 3.61 22.02
CA GLY A 193 -0.87 3.48 21.34
C GLY A 193 -0.16 4.83 21.30
N MET A 194 1.14 4.84 21.02
CA MET A 194 1.84 6.06 20.66
C MET A 194 2.46 5.91 19.28
N ARG A 195 2.27 6.91 18.43
CA ARG A 195 3.00 6.98 17.16
C ARG A 195 4.34 7.65 17.41
N VAL A 196 5.44 6.99 17.08
CA VAL A 196 6.79 7.57 17.25
C VAL A 196 7.34 8.06 15.91
N LYS A 197 7.99 9.23 15.95
CA LYS A 197 8.78 9.73 14.83
C LYS A 197 10.13 9.02 14.82
N LEU A 198 10.47 8.43 13.68
CA LEU A 198 11.77 7.83 13.45
C LEU A 198 12.73 8.86 12.82
N PHE A 199 14.01 8.79 13.14
CA PHE A 199 15.06 9.49 12.41
C PHE A 199 15.32 8.84 11.05
N ALA A 200 15.20 7.51 10.96
CA ALA A 200 15.23 6.78 9.71
C ALA A 200 14.09 7.25 8.78
N ARG A 201 14.45 7.84 7.62
CA ARG A 201 13.48 8.39 6.66
C ARG A 201 13.14 7.39 5.55
N GLY A 202 11.89 7.46 5.09
CA GLY A 202 11.43 6.89 3.83
C GLY A 202 12.20 7.44 2.63
N SER A 203 12.11 6.77 1.47
CA SER A 203 12.51 7.30 0.16
C SER A 203 11.28 7.48 -0.75
N GLY A 204 11.33 8.38 -1.74
CA GLY A 204 10.27 8.53 -2.76
C GLY A 204 9.35 9.75 -2.62
N ARG A 205 8.18 9.71 -3.28
CA ARG A 205 7.24 10.85 -3.36
C ARG A 205 6.45 11.12 -2.06
N TRP A 206 6.49 10.19 -1.10
CA TRP A 206 5.70 10.24 0.15
C TRP A 206 6.56 10.51 1.39
N VAL A 207 7.80 10.99 1.22
CA VAL A 207 8.76 11.25 2.31
C VAL A 207 8.19 12.18 3.38
N GLU A 208 7.33 13.15 3.00
CA GLU A 208 6.70 14.08 3.95
C GLU A 208 5.75 13.43 4.96
N SER A 209 5.34 12.17 4.72
CA SER A 209 4.45 11.41 5.62
C SER A 209 5.19 10.61 6.70
N GLY A 210 6.52 10.56 6.64
CA GLY A 210 7.38 9.83 7.59
C GLY A 210 8.57 10.67 8.07
N GLY A 211 9.27 10.17 9.08
CA GLY A 211 10.44 10.84 9.66
C GLY A 211 10.10 11.99 10.63
N GLU A 212 11.14 12.68 11.13
CA GLU A 212 11.03 13.79 12.10
C GLU A 212 10.15 14.96 11.64
N ALA A 213 10.10 15.23 10.33
CA ALA A 213 9.29 16.29 9.72
C ALA A 213 7.82 15.91 9.48
N ALA A 214 7.42 14.67 9.82
CA ALA A 214 6.05 14.23 9.64
C ALA A 214 5.06 15.07 10.47
N LYS A 215 3.88 15.32 9.89
CA LYS A 215 2.78 16.05 10.56
C LYS A 215 2.22 15.32 11.79
N PHE A 216 2.45 14.01 11.88
CA PHE A 216 1.95 13.15 12.94
C PHE A 216 3.10 12.36 13.57
N GLY A 217 2.92 11.99 14.82
CA GLY A 217 3.87 11.24 15.63
C GLY A 217 4.59 12.11 16.64
N LEU A 218 4.96 11.48 17.74
CA LEU A 218 5.65 12.07 18.87
C LEU A 218 7.15 12.03 18.65
N SER A 219 7.81 13.15 18.94
CA SER A 219 9.24 13.17 19.21
C SER A 219 9.58 12.30 20.42
N THR A 220 10.86 11.94 20.57
CA THR A 220 11.35 11.17 21.72
C THR A 220 10.99 11.84 23.05
N SER A 221 11.07 13.18 23.15
CA SER A 221 10.68 13.93 24.34
C SER A 221 9.20 13.83 24.66
N GLU A 222 8.34 13.96 23.64
CA GLU A 222 6.88 13.86 23.81
C GLU A 222 6.46 12.44 24.19
N ALA A 223 7.07 11.42 23.58
CA ALA A 223 6.83 10.02 23.93
C ALA A 223 7.20 9.71 25.39
N LEU A 224 8.35 10.22 25.87
CA LEU A 224 8.77 10.06 27.26
C LEU A 224 7.84 10.80 28.24
N GLU A 225 7.42 12.02 27.91
CA GLU A 225 6.49 12.78 28.75
C GLU A 225 5.10 12.12 28.78
N LEU A 226 4.62 11.58 27.65
CA LEU A 226 3.37 10.81 27.61
C LEU A 226 3.44 9.61 28.56
N MET A 227 4.53 8.84 28.53
CA MET A 227 4.71 7.71 29.45
C MET A 227 4.76 8.15 30.91
N LYS A 228 5.38 9.30 31.20
CA LYS A 228 5.43 9.86 32.54
C LYS A 228 4.03 10.27 33.02
N ILE A 229 3.23 10.95 32.19
CA ILE A 229 1.84 11.30 32.49
C ILE A 229 1.03 10.04 32.80
N LEU A 230 1.13 9.00 31.96
CA LEU A 230 0.44 7.73 32.21
C LEU A 230 0.88 7.09 33.53
N ARG A 231 2.17 7.10 33.86
CA ARG A 231 2.68 6.57 35.13
C ARG A 231 2.17 7.34 36.34
N GLU A 232 2.20 8.67 36.30
CA GLU A 232 1.73 9.53 37.40
C GLU A 232 0.22 9.36 37.65
N LYS A 233 -0.54 8.97 36.63
CA LYS A 233 -1.96 8.63 36.74
C LYS A 233 -2.24 7.17 37.10
N GLY A 234 -1.21 6.33 37.25
CA GLY A 234 -1.38 4.89 37.49
C GLY A 234 -1.94 4.11 36.29
N LEU A 235 -1.78 4.66 35.08
CA LEU A 235 -2.34 4.14 33.83
C LEU A 235 -1.24 3.66 32.86
N ILE A 236 -0.02 3.41 33.31
CA ILE A 236 1.09 3.04 32.42
C ILE A 236 0.82 1.76 31.60
N ASP A 237 0.02 0.84 32.13
CA ASP A 237 -0.38 -0.40 31.45
C ASP A 237 -1.48 -0.21 30.40
N SER A 238 -2.08 0.98 30.32
CA SER A 238 -2.98 1.37 29.21
C SER A 238 -2.23 1.50 27.87
N LEU A 239 -0.92 1.72 27.92
CA LEU A 239 -0.07 1.83 26.75
C LEU A 239 0.18 0.44 26.15
N LYS A 240 -0.47 0.14 25.03
CA LYS A 240 -0.46 -1.18 24.40
C LYS A 240 0.37 -1.27 23.14
N MET A 241 0.65 -0.15 22.46
CA MET A 241 1.24 -0.18 21.12
C MET A 241 2.27 0.92 20.88
N ILE A 242 3.41 0.56 20.29
CA ILE A 242 4.23 1.50 19.51
C ILE A 242 3.78 1.38 18.07
N HIS A 243 3.48 2.51 17.44
CA HIS A 243 3.19 2.59 16.02
C HIS A 243 4.22 3.50 15.34
N PHE A 244 4.61 3.18 14.12
CA PHE A 244 5.32 4.11 13.26
C PHE A 244 4.89 3.90 11.81
N HIS A 245 5.09 4.93 10.98
CA HIS A 245 4.79 4.84 9.56
C HIS A 245 5.83 5.62 8.77
N ILE A 246 6.55 4.91 7.90
CA ILE A 246 7.62 5.48 7.06
C ILE A 246 7.12 5.91 5.67
N GLY A 247 5.82 5.77 5.41
CA GLY A 247 5.16 6.14 4.16
C GLY A 247 4.61 4.95 3.38
N SER A 248 4.02 5.22 2.22
CA SER A 248 3.49 4.20 1.31
C SER A 248 4.46 3.93 0.16
N GLN A 249 4.48 2.68 -0.34
CA GLN A 249 5.32 2.27 -1.47
C GLN A 249 6.81 2.52 -1.18
N ILE A 250 7.34 1.90 -0.12
CA ILE A 250 8.77 1.98 0.20
C ILE A 250 9.52 1.10 -0.78
N THR A 251 10.35 1.70 -1.62
CA THR A 251 10.94 1.01 -2.79
C THR A 251 12.27 0.34 -2.49
N ASP A 252 12.95 0.73 -1.41
CA ASP A 252 14.25 0.21 -0.99
C ASP A 252 14.16 -0.51 0.37
N ILE A 253 14.54 -1.79 0.40
CA ILE A 253 14.53 -2.60 1.63
C ILE A 253 15.43 -2.04 2.73
N ARG A 254 16.52 -1.34 2.36
CA ARG A 254 17.44 -0.75 3.35
C ARG A 254 16.74 0.31 4.20
N THR A 255 15.79 1.04 3.62
CA THR A 255 14.96 2.02 4.33
C THR A 255 14.11 1.34 5.39
N ILE A 256 13.52 0.18 5.06
CA ILE A 256 12.73 -0.63 5.99
C ILE A 256 13.62 -1.16 7.11
N LYS A 257 14.78 -1.73 6.79
CA LYS A 257 15.77 -2.21 7.77
C LYS A 257 16.16 -1.14 8.78
N ASN A 258 16.49 0.06 8.30
CA ASN A 258 16.89 1.16 9.18
C ASN A 258 15.76 1.59 10.12
N ALA A 259 14.53 1.70 9.59
CA ALA A 259 13.36 2.03 10.39
C ALA A 259 13.04 0.96 11.44
N MET A 260 13.12 -0.33 11.05
CA MET A 260 12.90 -1.45 11.97
C MET A 260 13.93 -1.49 13.09
N ASN A 261 15.21 -1.24 12.79
CA ASN A 261 16.26 -1.19 13.80
C ASN A 261 16.00 -0.11 14.84
N GLU A 262 15.57 1.08 14.42
CA GLU A 262 15.25 2.17 15.32
C GLU A 262 13.99 1.87 16.15
N ALA A 263 12.90 1.47 15.48
CA ALA A 263 11.62 1.19 16.12
C ALA A 263 11.69 0.04 17.13
N ALA A 264 12.41 -1.04 16.80
CA ALA A 264 12.59 -2.17 17.72
C ALA A 264 13.40 -1.78 18.96
N ARG A 265 14.39 -0.87 18.83
CA ARG A 265 15.11 -0.33 19.99
C ARG A 265 14.21 0.53 20.87
N ILE A 266 13.38 1.39 20.27
CA ILE A 266 12.38 2.18 21.00
C ILE A 266 11.43 1.25 21.76
N TYR A 267 10.87 0.25 21.06
CA TYR A 267 10.03 -0.78 21.67
C TYR A 267 10.73 -1.42 22.88
N ALA A 268 11.97 -1.87 22.72
CA ALA A 268 12.67 -2.56 23.79
C ALA A 268 12.87 -1.69 25.04
N LYS A 269 13.17 -0.39 24.87
CA LYS A 269 13.27 0.53 26.01
C LYS A 269 11.91 0.75 26.68
N VAL A 270 10.84 0.90 25.90
CA VAL A 270 9.48 1.08 26.44
C VAL A 270 8.99 -0.18 27.15
N ARG A 271 9.26 -1.38 26.60
CA ARG A 271 8.88 -2.68 27.17
C ARG A 271 9.51 -2.97 28.54
N LYS A 272 10.66 -2.36 28.86
CA LYS A 272 11.25 -2.42 30.22
C LYS A 272 10.46 -1.62 31.26
N MET A 273 9.57 -0.72 30.82
CA MET A 273 8.85 0.24 31.66
C MET A 273 7.34 -0.01 31.70
N THR A 274 6.79 -0.83 30.80
CA THR A 274 5.36 -1.13 30.67
C THR A 274 5.11 -2.47 29.99
N GLY A 275 3.95 -3.08 30.20
CA GLY A 275 3.49 -4.30 29.55
C GLY A 275 3.08 -4.14 28.08
N ILE A 276 3.73 -3.28 27.30
CA ILE A 276 3.36 -2.94 25.90
C ILE A 276 3.38 -4.15 24.96
N GLU A 277 2.28 -4.40 24.25
CA GLU A 277 1.99 -5.68 23.58
C GLU A 277 2.34 -5.68 22.09
N TYR A 278 2.14 -4.55 21.42
CA TYR A 278 2.20 -4.45 19.96
C TYR A 278 3.34 -3.56 19.49
N LEU A 279 4.02 -4.01 18.44
CA LEU A 279 4.86 -3.17 17.58
C LEU A 279 4.22 -3.11 16.19
N ASN A 280 3.60 -1.99 15.88
CA ASN A 280 2.94 -1.73 14.62
C ASN A 280 3.89 -1.01 13.66
N VAL A 281 4.28 -1.72 12.60
CA VAL A 281 5.21 -1.24 11.57
C VAL A 281 4.53 -0.39 10.49
N GLY A 282 3.21 -0.20 10.61
CA GLY A 282 2.39 0.54 9.68
C GLY A 282 2.32 -0.13 8.31
N GLY A 283 1.97 0.67 7.30
CA GLY A 283 2.07 0.27 5.90
C GLY A 283 3.48 0.47 5.35
N GLY A 284 3.62 0.35 4.03
CA GLY A 284 4.88 0.63 3.33
C GLY A 284 5.34 -0.50 2.43
N LEU A 285 4.87 -1.73 2.69
CA LEU A 285 5.03 -2.88 1.79
C LEU A 285 4.58 -2.49 0.37
N SER A 286 5.51 -2.56 -0.56
CA SER A 286 5.34 -2.13 -1.94
C SER A 286 4.68 -3.17 -2.83
N VAL A 287 4.20 -2.69 -3.97
CA VAL A 287 3.72 -3.50 -5.10
C VAL A 287 4.59 -3.20 -6.32
N ASP A 288 5.04 -4.23 -7.04
CA ASP A 288 5.80 -4.04 -8.26
C ASP A 288 4.87 -3.79 -9.45
N TYR A 289 4.57 -2.52 -9.74
CA TYR A 289 3.62 -2.14 -10.79
C TYR A 289 4.17 -2.27 -12.21
N ASN A 290 5.49 -2.23 -12.38
CA ASN A 290 6.13 -2.33 -13.70
C ASN A 290 6.95 -3.61 -13.89
N GLY A 291 7.08 -4.44 -12.85
CA GLY A 291 7.76 -5.74 -12.93
C GLY A 291 9.29 -5.66 -12.95
N SER A 292 9.86 -4.48 -12.70
CA SER A 292 11.31 -4.29 -12.79
C SER A 292 12.09 -4.85 -11.61
N ASN A 293 11.43 -5.11 -10.48
CA ASN A 293 12.08 -5.44 -9.19
C ASN A 293 13.23 -4.47 -8.84
N THR A 294 13.00 -3.17 -9.05
CA THR A 294 13.99 -2.12 -8.79
C THR A 294 13.50 -1.10 -7.77
N ALA A 295 14.42 -0.35 -7.15
CA ALA A 295 14.07 0.72 -6.21
C ALA A 295 13.54 1.99 -6.91
N THR A 296 12.57 1.84 -7.83
CA THR A 296 11.92 2.93 -8.55
C THR A 296 10.54 3.24 -7.95
N PRO A 297 9.96 4.44 -8.14
CA PRO A 297 8.66 4.79 -7.55
C PRO A 297 7.48 3.86 -7.87
N SER A 298 7.60 3.06 -8.93
CA SER A 298 6.58 2.11 -9.40
C SER A 298 6.98 0.65 -9.15
N SER A 299 8.05 0.40 -8.40
CA SER A 299 8.57 -0.95 -8.13
C SER A 299 9.18 -1.03 -6.72
N ALA A 300 9.77 -2.16 -6.38
CA ALA A 300 10.57 -2.34 -5.18
C ALA A 300 11.72 -3.32 -5.42
N ASN A 301 12.84 -3.13 -4.73
CA ASN A 301 14.01 -3.99 -4.85
C ASN A 301 14.01 -5.20 -3.90
N TYR A 302 12.85 -5.63 -3.41
CA TYR A 302 12.72 -6.70 -2.43
C TYR A 302 11.46 -7.52 -2.62
N THR A 303 11.52 -8.75 -2.13
CA THR A 303 10.38 -9.67 -2.14
C THR A 303 9.54 -9.54 -0.88
N LEU A 304 8.31 -10.05 -0.91
CA LEU A 304 7.46 -10.15 0.27
C LEU A 304 8.12 -10.98 1.40
N GLN A 305 8.78 -12.08 1.04
CA GLN A 305 9.46 -12.92 2.04
C GLN A 305 10.66 -12.21 2.66
N GLU A 306 11.47 -11.50 1.85
CA GLU A 306 12.57 -10.69 2.37
C GLU A 306 12.06 -9.62 3.33
N TYR A 307 10.99 -8.90 2.98
CA TYR A 307 10.35 -7.93 3.87
C TYR A 307 9.94 -8.55 5.22
N ALA A 308 9.24 -9.69 5.20
CA ALA A 308 8.81 -10.37 6.41
C ALA A 308 10.02 -10.83 7.25
N ASN A 309 11.04 -11.41 6.59
CA ASN A 309 12.23 -11.88 7.27
C ASN A 309 12.98 -10.73 7.96
N ASP A 310 13.17 -9.61 7.26
CA ASP A 310 13.87 -8.46 7.81
C ASP A 310 13.14 -7.82 9.00
N VAL A 311 11.81 -7.76 8.95
CA VAL A 311 10.99 -7.26 10.07
C VAL A 311 11.12 -8.19 11.28
N VAL A 312 10.85 -9.49 11.10
CA VAL A 312 10.84 -10.46 12.21
C VAL A 312 12.23 -10.61 12.82
N TYR A 313 13.25 -10.84 11.99
CA TYR A 313 14.63 -11.03 12.45
C TYR A 313 15.14 -9.81 13.23
N THR A 314 14.90 -8.59 12.73
CA THR A 314 15.37 -7.37 13.40
C THR A 314 14.71 -7.19 14.76
N VAL A 315 13.39 -7.39 14.86
CA VAL A 315 12.67 -7.27 16.13
C VAL A 315 13.14 -8.33 17.12
N GLN A 316 13.27 -9.57 16.68
CA GLN A 316 13.76 -10.67 17.51
C GLN A 316 15.13 -10.34 18.09
N LYS A 317 16.08 -10.00 17.21
CA LYS A 317 17.47 -9.83 17.61
C LYS A 317 17.63 -8.72 18.64
N ILE A 318 16.92 -7.61 18.44
CA ILE A 318 16.94 -6.48 19.39
C ILE A 318 16.24 -6.84 20.70
N CYS A 319 15.14 -7.61 20.67
CA CYS A 319 14.48 -8.06 21.90
C CYS A 319 15.38 -9.00 22.71
N GLU A 320 16.09 -9.93 22.05
CA GLU A 320 17.09 -10.81 22.69
C GLU A 320 18.25 -10.01 23.28
N ASP A 321 18.84 -9.08 22.50
CA ASP A 321 19.98 -8.26 22.94
C ASP A 321 19.62 -7.34 24.12
N GLU A 322 18.35 -6.90 24.20
CA GLU A 322 17.85 -6.04 25.27
C GLU A 322 17.20 -6.81 26.42
N ASP A 323 17.12 -8.15 26.36
CA ASP A 323 16.47 -9.02 27.34
C ASP A 323 15.01 -8.61 27.64
N VAL A 324 14.20 -8.49 26.58
CA VAL A 324 12.78 -8.18 26.66
C VAL A 324 11.93 -9.17 25.85
N PRO A 325 10.67 -9.43 26.25
CA PRO A 325 9.76 -10.24 25.44
C PRO A 325 9.51 -9.62 24.06
N CYS A 326 9.41 -10.46 23.04
CA CYS A 326 9.03 -10.05 21.69
C CYS A 326 7.54 -9.60 21.65
N PRO A 327 7.20 -8.53 20.90
CA PRO A 327 5.82 -8.08 20.74
C PRO A 327 5.03 -8.93 19.74
N THR A 328 3.72 -8.73 19.72
CA THR A 328 2.95 -9.00 18.50
C THR A 328 3.31 -7.97 17.45
N ILE A 329 3.84 -8.43 16.31
CA ILE A 329 4.14 -7.59 15.15
C ILE A 329 2.84 -7.32 14.42
N VAL A 330 2.55 -6.05 14.15
CA VAL A 330 1.37 -5.60 13.42
C VAL A 330 1.83 -4.93 12.12
N SER A 331 1.21 -5.25 10.98
CA SER A 331 1.43 -4.50 9.74
C SER A 331 0.12 -4.06 9.09
N GLU A 332 0.12 -2.85 8.51
CA GLU A 332 -1.03 -2.21 7.86
C GLU A 332 -0.86 -2.25 6.33
N SER A 333 -0.63 -3.44 5.79
CA SER A 333 -0.19 -3.66 4.41
C SER A 333 -1.31 -3.53 3.35
N GLY A 334 -2.16 -2.50 3.46
CA GLY A 334 -3.39 -2.38 2.65
C GLY A 334 -3.16 -2.31 1.14
N ARG A 335 -2.15 -1.57 0.66
CA ARG A 335 -1.81 -1.51 -0.78
C ARG A 335 -1.47 -2.90 -1.32
N ALA A 336 -0.65 -3.64 -0.59
CA ALA A 336 -0.21 -4.97 -0.99
C ALA A 336 -1.34 -6.01 -0.99
N ILE A 337 -2.40 -5.78 -0.21
CA ILE A 337 -3.62 -6.59 -0.23
C ILE A 337 -4.51 -6.20 -1.42
N ALA A 338 -4.75 -4.90 -1.62
CA ALA A 338 -5.80 -4.43 -2.52
C ALA A 338 -5.34 -4.10 -3.95
N ALA A 339 -4.04 -4.11 -4.29
CA ALA A 339 -3.60 -3.61 -5.59
C ALA A 339 -4.08 -4.44 -6.79
N TYR A 340 -4.08 -5.77 -6.69
CA TYR A 340 -4.32 -6.65 -7.84
C TYR A 340 -5.80 -6.95 -8.09
N HIS A 341 -6.66 -6.82 -7.06
CA HIS A 341 -8.03 -7.35 -7.09
C HIS A 341 -9.00 -6.62 -8.03
N SER A 342 -8.59 -5.60 -8.78
CA SER A 342 -9.51 -4.84 -9.63
C SER A 342 -8.92 -4.47 -10.98
N MET A 343 -9.75 -4.54 -12.03
CA MET A 343 -9.38 -4.22 -13.41
C MET A 343 -10.39 -3.24 -14.01
N LEU A 344 -9.92 -2.09 -14.48
CA LEU A 344 -10.73 -1.11 -15.20
C LEU A 344 -10.68 -1.40 -16.70
N ILE A 345 -11.84 -1.57 -17.32
CA ILE A 345 -11.96 -1.84 -18.76
C ILE A 345 -12.79 -0.72 -19.40
N PHE A 346 -12.29 -0.18 -20.50
CA PHE A 346 -12.99 0.85 -21.29
C PHE A 346 -12.64 0.72 -22.77
N LYS A 347 -13.52 1.24 -23.62
CA LYS A 347 -13.36 1.20 -25.08
C LYS A 347 -12.60 2.41 -25.57
N VAL A 348 -11.71 2.20 -26.55
CA VAL A 348 -11.11 3.29 -27.31
C VAL A 348 -12.16 3.80 -28.30
N ILE A 349 -12.70 5.01 -28.07
CA ILE A 349 -13.79 5.58 -28.87
C ILE A 349 -13.33 6.23 -30.18
N GLY A 350 -12.03 6.49 -30.31
CA GLY A 350 -11.48 7.14 -31.49
C GLY A 350 -9.97 7.21 -31.44
N ARG A 351 -9.36 7.32 -32.61
CA ARG A 351 -7.91 7.47 -32.78
C ARG A 351 -7.66 8.71 -33.63
N LYS A 352 -6.93 9.68 -33.09
CA LYS A 352 -6.43 10.81 -33.89
C LYS A 352 -5.18 10.33 -34.61
N ASN A 353 -5.36 9.71 -35.78
CA ASN A 353 -4.24 9.51 -36.69
C ASN A 353 -3.98 10.82 -37.44
N ALA A 354 -2.73 11.30 -37.39
CA ALA A 354 -2.24 12.11 -38.49
C ALA A 354 -2.41 11.25 -39.74
N LYS A 355 -3.22 11.70 -40.71
CA LYS A 355 -3.28 11.02 -42.00
C LYS A 355 -1.91 11.19 -42.66
N ASP A 356 -1.18 10.10 -42.89
CA ASP A 356 0.12 10.05 -43.59
C ASP A 356 0.02 10.36 -45.10
N SER A 357 -0.92 11.21 -45.53
CA SER A 357 -1.18 11.41 -46.95
C SER A 357 -1.39 12.87 -47.33
N LEU A 358 -0.45 13.72 -46.95
CA LEU A 358 -0.30 15.01 -47.61
C LEU A 358 1.14 15.14 -48.13
N LEU A 359 1.51 14.25 -49.05
CA LEU A 359 2.57 14.56 -50.01
C LEU A 359 2.04 15.72 -50.86
N ARG A 360 2.40 16.93 -50.45
CA ARG A 360 2.11 18.15 -51.21
C ARG A 360 3.27 18.37 -52.18
N THR A 361 2.94 18.69 -53.43
CA THR A 361 3.92 19.26 -54.35
C THR A 361 4.00 20.76 -54.10
N PRO A 362 5.20 21.35 -53.96
CA PRO A 362 5.36 22.79 -53.89
C PRO A 362 4.73 23.49 -55.11
N LYS A 363 4.22 24.70 -54.91
CA LYS A 363 3.69 25.59 -55.96
C LYS A 363 4.59 26.81 -56.09
N GLU A 364 4.54 27.49 -57.23
CA GLU A 364 5.36 28.70 -57.49
C GLU A 364 5.16 29.83 -56.46
N GLU A 365 4.00 29.88 -55.80
CA GLU A 365 3.67 30.88 -54.78
C GLU A 365 4.12 30.47 -53.36
N ASP A 366 4.63 29.25 -53.19
CA ASP A 366 5.04 28.76 -51.88
C ASP A 366 6.37 29.40 -51.43
N PRO A 367 6.54 29.62 -50.10
CA PRO A 367 7.84 30.01 -49.55
C PRO A 367 8.89 28.93 -49.80
N ILE A 368 10.15 29.33 -49.98
CA ILE A 368 11.29 28.43 -50.24
C ILE A 368 11.42 27.29 -49.21
N GLN A 369 11.01 27.54 -47.96
CA GLN A 369 11.02 26.54 -46.90
C GLN A 369 10.14 25.32 -47.23
N ILE A 370 9.08 25.49 -48.02
CA ILE A 370 8.23 24.39 -48.47
C ILE A 370 8.93 23.56 -49.55
N ASP A 371 9.69 24.20 -50.44
CA ASP A 371 10.54 23.51 -51.42
C ASP A 371 11.66 22.73 -50.74
N ASP A 372 12.32 23.35 -49.76
CA ASP A 372 13.40 22.73 -48.99
C ASP A 372 12.89 21.52 -48.19
N LEU A 373 11.72 21.64 -47.54
CA LEU A 373 11.05 20.52 -46.87
C LEU A 373 10.72 19.37 -47.82
N CYS A 374 10.21 19.68 -49.02
CA CYS A 374 9.88 18.66 -50.01
C CYS A 374 11.12 18.00 -50.62
N SER A 375 12.22 18.73 -50.74
CA SER A 375 13.51 18.21 -51.22
C SER A 375 14.15 17.31 -50.17
N ALA A 376 14.23 17.77 -48.92
CA ALA A 376 14.70 16.97 -47.79
C ALA A 376 13.91 15.66 -47.64
N PHE A 377 12.58 15.69 -47.83
CA PHE A 377 11.77 14.46 -47.79
C PHE A 377 12.06 13.49 -48.95
N LYS A 378 12.43 13.99 -50.14
CA LYS A 378 12.73 13.14 -51.31
C LYS A 378 14.15 12.56 -51.27
N GLU A 379 15.09 13.30 -50.71
CA GLU A 379 16.52 12.98 -50.73
C GLU A 379 16.97 12.20 -49.48
N ILE A 380 16.08 12.04 -48.49
CA ILE A 380 16.38 11.33 -47.25
C ILE A 380 16.73 9.85 -47.49
N ASP A 381 17.86 9.44 -46.96
CA ASP A 381 18.38 8.07 -46.94
C ASP A 381 19.06 7.76 -45.59
N ILE A 382 19.63 6.56 -45.47
CA ILE A 382 20.23 6.08 -44.22
C ILE A 382 21.51 6.83 -43.81
N ASP A 383 22.19 7.48 -44.76
CA ASP A 383 23.45 8.16 -44.55
C ASP A 383 23.24 9.64 -44.20
N ASN A 384 22.15 10.26 -44.70
CA ASN A 384 21.86 11.69 -44.52
C ASN A 384 20.64 12.01 -43.61
N TYR A 385 19.92 11.00 -43.09
CA TYR A 385 18.65 11.23 -42.37
C TYR A 385 18.72 12.21 -41.20
N LYS A 386 19.85 12.29 -40.49
CA LYS A 386 20.00 13.20 -39.35
C LYS A 386 20.02 14.66 -39.79
N GLU A 387 20.71 14.95 -40.88
CA GLU A 387 20.81 16.30 -41.45
C GLU A 387 19.45 16.75 -41.94
N HIS A 388 18.82 15.98 -42.83
CA HIS A 388 17.48 16.28 -43.32
C HIS A 388 16.41 16.33 -42.23
N TYR A 389 16.56 15.57 -41.14
CA TYR A 389 15.67 15.69 -39.98
C TYR A 389 15.83 17.04 -39.25
N HIS A 390 17.08 17.49 -39.03
CA HIS A 390 17.33 18.78 -38.41
C HIS A 390 16.87 19.94 -39.30
N ASP A 391 17.16 19.87 -40.59
CA ASP A 391 16.73 20.87 -41.58
C ASP A 391 15.21 20.94 -41.63
N ALA A 392 14.52 19.80 -41.65
CA ALA A 392 13.06 19.76 -41.64
C ALA A 392 12.45 20.36 -40.36
N LEU A 393 13.09 20.23 -39.20
CA LEU A 393 12.66 20.91 -37.98
C LEU A 393 12.87 22.42 -38.08
N GLN A 394 14.02 22.86 -38.62
CA GLN A 394 14.33 24.27 -38.78
C GLN A 394 13.40 24.97 -39.81
N TYR A 395 13.02 24.30 -40.89
CA TYR A 395 12.09 24.85 -41.87
C TYR A 395 10.64 24.89 -41.38
N ARG A 396 10.29 24.03 -40.41
CA ARG A 396 8.96 23.98 -39.80
C ARG A 396 8.75 25.12 -38.79
N ASP A 397 9.76 25.40 -37.97
CA ASP A 397 9.74 26.40 -36.89
C ASP A 397 9.84 27.83 -37.42
#